data_AF-A0A0D7X059-F1
#
_entry.id   AF-A0A0D7X059-F1
#
_cell.length_a   1.000
_cell.length_b   1.000
_cell.length_c   1.000
_cell.angle_alpha   90.00
_cell.angle_beta   90.00
_cell.angle_gamma   90.00
#
_symmetry.space_group_name_H-M   'P 1'
#
loop_
_entity.id
_entity.type
_entity.pdbx_description
1 polymer ?
#
loop_
_entity_poly.entity_id
_entity_poly.type
_entity_poly.pdbx_seq_one_letter_code
_entity_poly.pdbx_strand_id
1 'polypeptide(L)'
;MTQVKDMTDQQLNMQLEILLGAKEDRHRKGNVIKGAYSVSPKDYCTDPAASLEVQTAAIKANGFKYSANLAKQFDWEGEMDYVNDMFHYGCISRFCDATPRERAEAAYMTLSSQD
;
A
#
# COMPACT_ATOMS: atom_id res chain seq x y z
N MET A 1 -7.72 8.17 13.63
CA MET A 1 -6.80 7.41 12.75
C MET A 1 -5.96 8.43 12.02
N THR A 2 -4.64 8.30 12.07
CA THR A 2 -3.74 9.07 11.20
C THR A 2 -4.07 8.72 9.75
N GLN A 3 -4.20 9.71 8.86
CA GLN A 3 -4.44 9.38 7.44
C GLN A 3 -3.17 8.75 6.86
N VAL A 4 -3.30 7.80 5.93
CA VAL A 4 -2.13 7.11 5.34
C VAL A 4 -1.13 8.10 4.73
N LYS A 5 -1.62 9.23 4.21
CA LYS A 5 -0.80 10.32 3.64
C LYS A 5 0.03 11.07 4.68
N ASP A 6 -0.36 11.03 5.95
CA ASP A 6 0.39 11.66 7.05
C ASP A 6 1.52 10.75 7.58
N MET A 7 1.55 9.48 7.16
CA MET A 7 2.57 8.53 7.60
C MET A 7 3.88 8.76 6.85
N THR A 8 5.00 8.80 7.58
CA THR A 8 6.31 8.73 6.93
C THR A 8 6.51 7.40 6.22
N ASP A 9 7.42 7.33 5.25
CA ASP A 9 7.75 6.07 4.55
C ASP A 9 8.11 4.95 5.53
N GLN A 10 8.91 5.28 6.56
CA GLN A 10 9.29 4.32 7.59
C GLN A 10 8.07 3.79 8.37
N GLN A 11 7.14 4.68 8.73
CA GLN A 11 5.91 4.28 9.43
C GLN A 11 5.04 3.39 8.55
N LEU A 12 4.85 3.76 7.28
CA LEU A 12 4.03 2.99 6.34
C LEU A 12 4.65 1.63 6.05
N ASN A 13 5.95 1.57 5.80
CA ASN A 13 6.69 0.33 5.58
C ASN A 13 6.54 -0.63 6.76
N MET A 14 6.68 -0.12 7.99
CA MET A 14 6.52 -0.92 9.21
C MET A 14 5.09 -1.44 9.38
N GLN A 15 4.07 -0.61 9.15
CA GLN A 15 2.68 -1.04 9.26
C GLN A 15 2.31 -2.09 8.21
N LEU A 16 2.82 -1.96 6.99
CA LEU A 16 2.64 -2.98 5.95
C LEU A 16 3.24 -4.33 6.35
N GLU A 17 4.44 -4.35 6.94
CA GLU A 17 5.01 -5.60 7.47
C GLU A 17 4.12 -6.24 8.54
N ILE A 18 3.54 -5.43 9.43
CA ILE A 18 2.63 -5.90 10.49
C ILE A 18 1.37 -6.50 9.89
N LEU A 19 0.77 -5.83 8.90
CA LEU A 19 -0.41 -6.33 8.16
C LEU A 19 -0.10 -7.62 7.38
N LEU A 20 1.16 -7.83 6.98
CA LEU A 20 1.64 -9.08 6.37
C LEU A 20 2.03 -10.15 7.40
N GLY A 21 1.76 -9.94 8.68
CA GLY A 21 1.91 -10.93 9.75
C GLY A 21 3.18 -10.79 10.59
N ALA A 22 4.00 -9.75 10.39
CA ALA A 22 5.08 -9.44 11.31
C ALA A 22 4.54 -8.84 12.62
N LYS A 23 5.41 -8.70 13.63
CA LYS A 23 5.09 -7.99 14.88
C LYS A 23 6.02 -6.80 15.04
N GLU A 24 5.56 -5.72 15.67
CA GLU A 24 6.45 -4.61 16.04
C GLU A 24 7.51 -5.08 17.05
N ASP A 25 8.78 -4.71 16.83
CA ASP A 25 9.82 -4.89 17.83
C ASP A 25 9.77 -3.74 18.86
N ARG A 26 9.19 -4.03 20.03
CA ARG A 26 9.07 -3.06 21.13
C ARG A 26 10.39 -2.66 21.76
N HIS A 27 11.47 -3.42 21.53
CA HIS A 27 12.80 -3.13 22.06
C HIS A 27 13.66 -2.34 21.07
N ARG A 28 13.36 -2.41 19.77
CA ARG A 28 14.07 -1.69 18.71
C ARG A 28 13.08 -0.95 17.82
N LYS A 29 12.79 0.29 18.21
CA LYS A 29 11.84 1.15 17.50
C LYS A 29 12.18 1.23 16.00
N GLY A 30 11.17 0.99 15.16
CA GLY A 30 11.30 1.01 13.71
C GLY A 30 11.66 -0.33 13.08
N ASN A 31 11.90 -1.38 13.89
CA ASN A 31 12.05 -2.75 13.41
C ASN A 31 10.77 -3.58 13.61
N VAL A 32 10.72 -4.70 12.89
CA VAL A 32 9.70 -5.74 13.04
C VAL A 32 10.34 -7.09 13.35
N ILE A 33 9.58 -7.95 14.01
CA ILE A 33 9.95 -9.32 14.33
C ILE A 33 9.35 -10.24 13.26
N LYS A 34 10.22 -10.96 12.55
CA LYS A 34 9.87 -12.03 11.61
C LYS A 34 10.47 -13.35 12.11
N GLY A 35 9.61 -14.25 12.56
CA GLY A 35 10.05 -15.47 13.25
C GLY A 35 10.78 -15.12 14.55
N ALA A 36 12.06 -15.51 14.66
CA ALA A 36 12.91 -15.24 15.82
C ALA A 36 13.80 -13.98 15.68
N TYR A 37 13.73 -13.29 14.54
CA TYR A 37 14.67 -12.21 14.22
C TYR A 37 14.00 -10.84 14.20
N SER A 38 14.68 -9.85 14.81
CA SER A 38 14.39 -8.42 14.64
C SER A 38 15.08 -7.91 13.38
N VAL A 39 14.29 -7.39 12.45
CA VAL A 39 14.75 -6.91 11.14
C VAL A 39 14.13 -5.55 10.82
N SER A 40 14.83 -4.76 10.02
CA SER A 40 14.26 -3.54 9.47
C SER A 40 13.15 -3.89 8.46
N PRO A 41 12.05 -3.11 8.40
CA PRO A 41 11.00 -3.29 7.39
C PRO A 41 11.57 -3.21 5.98
N LYS A 42 10.95 -3.92 5.03
CA LYS A 42 11.24 -3.69 3.61
C LYS A 42 10.83 -2.27 3.19
N ASP A 43 11.55 -1.71 2.22
CA ASP A 43 11.36 -0.36 1.73
C ASP A 43 10.23 -0.24 0.68
N TYR A 44 9.00 -0.59 1.05
CA TYR A 44 7.85 -0.59 0.12
C TYR A 44 7.57 0.77 -0.54
N CYS A 45 7.84 1.88 0.15
CA CYS A 45 7.56 3.22 -0.33
C CYS A 45 8.57 3.74 -1.37
N THR A 46 9.74 3.12 -1.51
CA THR A 46 10.83 3.64 -2.35
C THR A 46 11.48 2.59 -3.24
N ASP A 47 11.43 1.30 -2.86
CA ASP A 47 11.91 0.19 -3.69
C ASP A 47 10.80 -0.35 -4.60
N PRO A 48 10.96 -0.27 -5.94
CA PRO A 48 9.95 -0.77 -6.87
C PRO A 48 9.62 -2.26 -6.70
N ALA A 49 10.62 -3.10 -6.45
CA ALA A 49 10.41 -4.55 -6.34
C ALA A 49 9.59 -4.90 -5.09
N ALA A 50 9.98 -4.38 -3.92
CA ALA A 50 9.22 -4.53 -2.69
C ALA A 50 7.79 -3.98 -2.84
N SER A 51 7.61 -2.82 -3.48
CA SER A 51 6.28 -2.24 -3.70
C SER A 51 5.35 -3.16 -4.51
N LEU A 52 5.89 -3.95 -5.44
CA LEU A 52 5.13 -4.94 -6.20
C LEU A 52 4.76 -6.16 -5.35
N GLU A 53 5.59 -6.55 -4.38
CA GLU A 53 5.25 -7.62 -3.44
C GLU A 53 4.02 -7.24 -2.59
N VAL A 54 4.00 -6.02 -2.05
CA VAL A 54 2.88 -5.57 -1.19
C VAL A 54 1.62 -5.28 -1.99
N GLN A 55 1.75 -4.76 -3.21
CA GLN A 55 0.64 -4.70 -4.18
C GLN A 55 0.07 -6.11 -4.43
N THR A 56 0.93 -7.11 -4.67
CA THR A 56 0.49 -8.48 -4.92
C THR A 56 -0.28 -9.06 -3.73
N ALA A 57 0.20 -8.81 -2.51
CA ALA A 57 -0.49 -9.23 -1.30
C ALA A 57 -1.88 -8.55 -1.16
N ALA A 58 -1.96 -7.24 -1.37
CA ALA A 58 -3.22 -6.50 -1.30
C ALA A 58 -4.22 -6.93 -2.39
N ILE A 59 -3.76 -7.20 -3.61
CA ILE A 59 -4.62 -7.69 -4.71
C ILE A 59 -5.16 -9.09 -4.38
N LYS A 60 -4.33 -9.98 -3.85
CA LYS A 60 -4.76 -11.32 -3.40
C LYS A 60 -5.80 -11.22 -2.29
N ALA A 61 -5.67 -10.26 -1.40
CA ALA A 61 -6.60 -10.02 -0.31
C ALA A 61 -7.93 -9.43 -0.81
N ASN A 62 -7.90 -8.40 -1.65
CA ASN A 62 -9.07 -7.83 -2.33
C ASN A 62 -8.66 -6.93 -3.51
N GLY A 63 -8.64 -7.50 -4.72
CA GLY A 63 -8.24 -6.81 -5.95
C GLY A 63 -9.10 -5.60 -6.31
N PHE A 64 -10.43 -5.70 -6.15
CA PHE A 64 -11.34 -4.59 -6.42
C PHE A 64 -11.06 -3.39 -5.50
N LYS A 65 -10.94 -3.65 -4.20
CA LYS A 65 -10.68 -2.62 -3.19
C LYS A 65 -9.29 -2.02 -3.35
N TYR A 66 -8.29 -2.82 -3.70
CA TYR A 66 -6.96 -2.33 -4.04
C TYR A 66 -7.01 -1.34 -5.21
N SER A 67 -7.63 -1.73 -6.33
CA SER A 67 -7.77 -0.85 -7.49
C SER A 67 -8.50 0.45 -7.17
N ALA A 68 -9.59 0.38 -6.38
CA ALA A 68 -10.31 1.58 -5.92
C ALA A 68 -9.46 2.47 -5.01
N ASN A 69 -8.65 1.90 -4.11
CA ASN A 69 -7.77 2.66 -3.22
C ASN A 69 -6.56 3.26 -3.96
N LEU A 70 -6.05 2.56 -4.98
CA LEU A 70 -5.01 3.08 -5.85
C LEU A 70 -5.52 4.27 -6.68
N ALA A 71 -6.73 4.16 -7.23
CA ALA A 71 -7.35 5.28 -7.94
C ALA A 71 -7.42 6.55 -7.07
N LYS A 72 -7.76 6.42 -5.78
CA LYS A 72 -7.81 7.56 -4.84
C LYS A 72 -6.45 8.24 -4.59
N GLN A 73 -5.34 7.63 -4.99
CA GLN A 73 -4.02 8.24 -4.82
C GLN A 73 -3.70 9.25 -5.91
N PHE A 74 -4.34 9.13 -7.06
CA PHE A 74 -4.09 10.03 -8.18
C PHE A 74 -4.97 11.27 -8.10
N ASP A 75 -4.41 12.40 -8.52
CA ASP A 75 -5.19 13.59 -8.83
C ASP A 75 -5.72 13.44 -10.26
N TRP A 76 -7.05 13.38 -10.40
CA TRP A 76 -7.69 13.14 -11.68
C TRP A 76 -8.20 14.47 -12.22
N GLU A 77 -7.79 14.82 -13.43
CA GLU A 77 -8.36 15.96 -14.14
C GLU A 77 -9.77 15.59 -14.63
N GLY A 78 -10.80 16.12 -13.97
CA GLY A 78 -12.22 15.93 -14.32
C GLY A 78 -13.02 15.06 -13.33
N GLU A 79 -14.35 15.14 -13.38
CA GLU A 79 -15.22 14.27 -12.57
C GLU A 79 -15.07 12.82 -13.04
N MET A 80 -14.35 12.01 -12.27
CA MET A 80 -14.36 10.57 -12.47
C MET A 80 -15.71 10.05 -12.00
N ASP A 81 -16.59 9.73 -12.95
CA ASP A 81 -17.88 9.11 -12.66
C ASP A 81 -17.62 7.66 -12.24
N TYR A 82 -17.41 7.45 -10.94
CA TYR A 82 -17.14 6.15 -10.31
C TYR A 82 -18.26 5.10 -10.52
N VAL A 83 -19.35 5.49 -11.20
CA VAL A 83 -20.59 4.72 -11.34
C VAL A 83 -20.65 3.93 -12.66
N ASN A 84 -19.77 4.18 -13.64
CA ASN A 84 -19.83 3.54 -14.96
C ASN A 84 -18.53 2.82 -15.36
N ASP A 85 -18.22 1.75 -14.61
CA ASP A 85 -17.65 0.44 -15.00
C ASP A 85 -16.71 0.24 -16.22
N MET A 86 -16.00 1.27 -16.70
CA MET A 86 -14.90 1.04 -17.64
C MET A 86 -13.75 1.98 -17.32
N PHE A 87 -12.70 1.43 -16.69
CA PHE A 87 -11.40 2.09 -16.63
C PHE A 87 -11.00 2.49 -18.05
N HIS A 88 -11.09 3.78 -18.37
CA HIS A 88 -10.55 4.31 -19.61
C HIS A 88 -9.07 3.91 -19.70
N TYR A 89 -8.54 3.64 -20.90
CA TYR A 89 -7.14 3.19 -21.06
C TYR A 89 -6.13 4.11 -20.37
N GLY A 90 -6.44 5.41 -20.28
CA GLY A 90 -5.66 6.38 -19.50
C GLY A 90 -5.55 6.04 -18.01
N CYS A 91 -6.62 5.52 -17.40
CA CYS A 91 -6.59 5.08 -16.01
C CYS A 91 -5.68 3.86 -15.82
N ILE A 92 -5.71 2.91 -16.76
CA ILE A 92 -4.85 1.72 -16.73
C ILE A 92 -3.38 2.13 -16.83
N SER A 93 -3.04 3.04 -17.77
CA SER A 93 -1.68 3.57 -17.86
C SER A 93 -1.24 4.25 -16.57
N ARG A 94 -2.11 5.07 -15.94
CA ARG A 94 -1.79 5.71 -14.67
C ARG A 94 -1.54 4.71 -13.52
N PHE A 95 -2.27 3.60 -13.51
CA PHE A 95 -2.05 2.52 -12.54
C PHE A 95 -0.71 1.83 -12.75
N CYS A 96 -0.33 1.59 -14.01
CA CYS A 96 0.99 1.03 -14.35
C CYS A 96 2.14 1.97 -13.95
N ASP A 97 1.92 3.28 -14.05
CA ASP A 97 2.87 4.33 -13.67
C ASP A 97 2.79 4.74 -12.19
N ALA A 98 2.06 3.99 -11.36
CA ALA A 98 2.02 4.26 -9.93
C ALA A 98 3.44 4.22 -9.33
N THR A 99 3.73 5.17 -8.45
CA THR A 99 4.97 5.19 -7.68
C THR A 99 4.96 4.08 -6.63
N PRO A 100 6.13 3.65 -6.13
CA PRO A 100 6.20 2.71 -5.00
C PRO A 100 5.39 3.17 -3.79
N ARG A 101 5.41 4.47 -3.48
CA ARG A 101 4.63 5.07 -2.39
C ARG A 101 3.13 4.97 -2.63
N GLU A 102 2.62 5.36 -3.81
CA GLU A 102 1.19 5.26 -4.13
C GLU A 102 0.68 3.80 -4.03
N ARG A 103 1.48 2.82 -4.48
CA ARG A 103 1.18 1.39 -4.31
C ARG A 103 1.14 0.98 -2.84
N ALA A 104 2.12 1.41 -2.05
CA ALA A 104 2.20 1.10 -0.62
C ALA A 104 1.00 1.68 0.16
N GLU A 105 0.58 2.90 -0.13
CA GLU A 105 -0.58 3.53 0.49
C GLU A 105 -1.87 2.78 0.13
N ALA A 106 -2.07 2.48 -1.16
CA ALA A 106 -3.19 1.69 -1.66
C ALA A 106 -3.25 0.30 -1.00
N ALA A 107 -2.10 -0.36 -0.85
CA ALA A 107 -1.99 -1.65 -0.20
C ALA A 107 -2.36 -1.55 1.29
N TYR A 108 -1.86 -0.54 2.00
CA TYR A 108 -2.19 -0.32 3.42
C TYR A 108 -3.68 -0.13 3.63
N MET A 109 -4.32 0.78 2.88
CA MET A 109 -5.77 1.01 2.98
C MET A 109 -6.59 -0.23 2.66
N THR A 110 -6.07 -1.12 1.81
CA THR A 110 -6.75 -2.37 1.46
C THR A 110 -6.62 -3.40 2.58
N LEU A 111 -5.40 -3.65 3.04
CA LEU A 111 -5.09 -4.68 4.05
C LEU A 111 -5.59 -4.30 5.45
N SER A 112 -5.45 -3.04 5.87
CA SER A 112 -5.93 -2.53 7.18
C SER A 112 -7.46 -2.50 7.33
N SER A 113 -8.17 -2.71 6.23
CA SER A 113 -9.63 -2.69 6.19
C SER A 113 -10.23 -4.10 6.12
N GLN A 114 -9.41 -5.12 6.37
CA GLN A 114 -9.81 -6.54 6.46
C GLN A 114 -10.01 -7.01 7.91
N ASP A 115 -9.89 -6.12 8.90
CA ASP A 115 -10.26 -6.37 10.30
C ASP A 115 -11.76 -6.13 10.55
#